data_AF-A0A948EYY2-F1
#
_entry.id   AF-A0A948EYY2-F1
#
_cell.length_a   1.000
_cell.length_b   1.000
_cell.length_c   1.000
_cell.angle_alpha   90.00
_cell.angle_beta   90.00
_cell.angle_gamma   90.00
#
_symmetry.space_group_name_H-M   'P 1'
#
loop_
_entity.id
_entity.type
_entity.pdbx_description
1 polymer ?
#
loop_
_entity_poly.entity_id
_entity_poly.type
_entity_poly.pdbx_seq_one_letter_code
_entity_poly.pdbx_strand_id
1 'polypeptide(L)'
;MFNGWNEQEIEDFIRQSYEQNFDLLRLESGIALAPEAKQAGLQQVLFYWQKMREVALNVSETEVRLSLPGNESPKERVFGIEGVVDIVREGGKTIIYDIKTHNSDYVRSHLDLYEDQLNVYAHIWKELQKQPLDGTAVICTEFPDEVKEALFTGDETQLARALELWEPLIEINFDRRKVKETIRSFGEVVDQIEDHEFTPPSVEKLREPFTDRSNVRFSTHVCRNCDVRFSCAAYRVYIRHGRGRADKQFEKYYSDLEIGEPLEEWRTSGLDAIGDIEEMI
;
A
#
# COMPACT_ATOMS: atom_id res chain seq x y z
N MET A 1 17.84 -19.92 -9.43
CA MET A 1 19.07 -19.10 -9.45
C MET A 1 20.04 -19.44 -8.30
N PHE A 2 19.56 -19.96 -7.16
CA PHE A 2 20.37 -20.20 -5.95
C PHE A 2 20.75 -21.68 -5.68
N ASN A 3 20.70 -22.56 -6.69
CA ASN A 3 21.00 -23.97 -6.48
C ASN A 3 22.48 -24.15 -6.03
N GLY A 4 22.67 -24.61 -4.79
CA GLY A 4 23.98 -24.89 -4.21
C GLY A 4 24.59 -23.77 -3.37
N TRP A 5 23.90 -22.63 -3.21
CA TRP A 5 24.35 -21.55 -2.34
C TRP A 5 23.97 -21.83 -0.88
N ASN A 6 24.86 -21.48 0.04
CA ASN A 6 24.58 -21.51 1.47
C ASN A 6 23.87 -20.22 1.93
N GLU A 7 23.39 -20.21 3.16
CA GLU A 7 22.59 -19.11 3.70
C GLU A 7 23.34 -17.76 3.68
N GLN A 8 24.64 -17.78 4.01
CA GLN A 8 25.46 -16.57 3.99
C GLN A 8 25.63 -16.01 2.58
N GLU A 9 25.85 -16.88 1.59
CA GLU A 9 25.99 -16.46 0.19
C GLU A 9 24.71 -15.79 -0.34
N ILE A 10 23.54 -16.27 0.08
CA ILE A 10 22.27 -15.66 -0.29
C ILE A 10 22.05 -14.32 0.42
N GLU A 11 22.33 -14.25 1.73
CA GLU A 11 22.26 -12.99 2.46
C GLU A 11 23.19 -11.92 1.87
N ASP A 12 24.43 -12.29 1.53
CA ASP A 12 25.41 -11.38 0.92
C ASP A 12 24.92 -10.86 -0.43
N PHE A 13 24.31 -11.74 -1.23
CA PHE A 13 23.66 -11.35 -2.48
C PHE A 13 22.49 -10.40 -2.26
N ILE A 14 21.60 -10.69 -1.31
CA ILE A 14 20.46 -9.82 -0.98
C ILE A 14 20.96 -8.42 -0.62
N ARG A 15 22.01 -8.34 0.23
CA ARG A 15 22.62 -7.06 0.61
C ARG A 15 23.18 -6.32 -0.60
N GLN A 16 23.93 -7.02 -1.46
CA GLN A 16 24.50 -6.42 -2.67
C GLN A 16 23.42 -5.93 -3.64
N SER A 17 22.40 -6.75 -3.91
CA SER A 17 21.30 -6.39 -4.79
C SER A 17 20.45 -5.26 -4.24
N TYR A 18 20.21 -5.23 -2.93
CA TYR A 18 19.51 -4.13 -2.28
C TYR A 18 20.25 -2.79 -2.48
N GLU A 19 21.57 -2.78 -2.27
CA GLU A 19 22.41 -1.61 -2.48
C GLU A 19 22.41 -1.13 -3.93
N GLN A 20 22.56 -2.07 -4.87
CA GLN A 20 22.52 -1.76 -6.31
C GLN A 20 21.16 -1.19 -6.73
N ASN A 21 20.07 -1.80 -6.29
CA ASN A 21 18.72 -1.35 -6.61
C ASN A 21 18.43 0.03 -5.99
N PHE A 22 18.88 0.26 -4.75
CA PHE A 22 18.76 1.56 -4.11
C PHE A 22 19.51 2.65 -4.89
N ASP A 23 20.75 2.37 -5.33
CA ASP A 23 21.53 3.33 -6.11
C ASP A 23 20.88 3.64 -7.46
N LEU A 24 20.32 2.64 -8.14
CA LEU A 24 19.56 2.84 -9.38
C LEU A 24 18.32 3.70 -9.15
N LEU A 25 17.49 3.36 -8.17
CA LEU A 25 16.27 4.12 -7.85
C LEU A 25 16.59 5.57 -7.43
N ARG A 26 17.68 5.78 -6.70
CA ARG A 26 18.14 7.12 -6.33
C ARG A 26 18.57 7.93 -7.56
N LEU A 27 19.26 7.30 -8.53
CA LEU A 27 19.65 7.96 -9.78
C LEU A 27 18.44 8.30 -10.65
N GLU A 28 17.42 7.44 -10.68
CA GLU A 28 16.21 7.64 -11.48
C GLU A 28 15.26 8.69 -10.86
N SER A 29 15.02 8.61 -9.55
CA SER A 29 14.06 9.50 -8.86
C SER A 29 14.68 10.80 -8.36
N GLY A 30 16.00 10.85 -8.19
CA GLY A 30 16.70 11.95 -7.52
C GLY A 30 16.48 11.99 -6.00
N ILE A 31 15.72 11.05 -5.44
CA ILE A 31 15.37 11.00 -4.02
C ILE A 31 16.35 10.09 -3.28
N ALA A 32 16.93 10.58 -2.20
CA ALA A 32 17.77 9.79 -1.29
C ALA A 32 17.00 9.47 -0.01
N LEU A 33 17.13 8.24 0.49
CA LEU A 33 16.65 7.87 1.82
C LEU A 33 17.68 8.24 2.89
N ALA A 34 17.20 8.58 4.09
CA ALA A 34 18.04 8.68 5.27
C ALA A 34 18.73 7.33 5.56
N PRO A 35 19.96 7.31 6.13
CA PRO A 35 20.68 6.06 6.44
C PRO A 35 19.84 5.06 7.25
N GLU A 36 19.08 5.56 8.22
CA GLU A 36 18.22 4.76 9.11
C GLU A 36 17.08 4.11 8.31
N ALA A 37 16.44 4.86 7.41
CA ALA A 37 15.36 4.35 6.57
C ALA A 37 15.88 3.29 5.57
N LYS A 38 17.07 3.50 5.03
CA LYS A 38 17.73 2.51 4.16
C LYS A 38 18.09 1.24 4.92
N GLN A 39 18.62 1.37 6.13
CA GLN A 39 18.93 0.21 6.98
C GLN A 39 17.66 -0.56 7.36
N ALA A 40 16.58 0.14 7.71
CA ALA A 40 15.29 -0.47 8.00
C ALA A 40 14.73 -1.23 6.78
N GLY A 41 14.84 -0.65 5.58
CA GLY A 41 14.44 -1.32 4.34
C GLY A 41 15.24 -2.59 4.05
N LEU A 42 16.56 -2.57 4.25
CA LEU A 42 17.39 -3.78 4.11
C LEU A 42 17.01 -4.85 5.13
N GLN A 43 16.82 -4.46 6.39
CA GLN A 43 16.39 -5.38 7.45
C GLN A 43 15.03 -6.02 7.12
N GLN A 44 14.12 -5.24 6.54
CA GLN A 44 12.85 -5.74 6.04
C GLN A 44 13.03 -6.86 5.02
N VAL A 45 13.82 -6.62 3.97
CA VAL A 45 14.09 -7.63 2.94
C VAL A 45 14.69 -8.91 3.53
N LEU A 46 15.60 -8.80 4.49
CA LEU A 46 16.22 -9.96 5.15
C LEU A 46 15.22 -10.78 5.97
N PHE A 47 14.32 -10.14 6.71
CA PHE A 47 13.28 -10.86 7.44
C PHE A 47 12.25 -11.51 6.50
N TYR A 48 11.92 -10.86 5.37
CA TYR A 48 11.11 -11.51 4.33
C TYR A 48 11.81 -12.73 3.75
N TRP A 49 13.10 -12.64 3.46
CA TRP A 49 13.86 -13.80 3.00
C TRP A 49 13.78 -14.96 4.01
N GLN A 50 13.98 -14.70 5.29
CA GLN A 50 13.88 -15.72 6.33
C GLN A 50 12.49 -16.34 6.43
N LYS A 51 11.43 -15.52 6.32
CA LYS A 51 10.04 -15.96 6.46
C LYS A 51 9.46 -16.62 5.22
N MET A 52 9.80 -16.11 4.06
CA MET A 52 9.21 -16.47 2.77
C MET A 52 10.19 -17.23 1.88
N ARG A 53 11.24 -17.81 2.47
CA ARG A 53 12.32 -18.52 1.78
C ARG A 53 11.81 -19.52 0.75
N GLU A 54 10.85 -20.36 1.16
CA GLU A 54 10.27 -21.37 0.28
C GLU A 54 9.57 -20.74 -0.93
N VAL A 55 8.77 -19.69 -0.71
CA VAL A 55 8.10 -18.98 -1.81
C VAL A 55 9.14 -18.33 -2.73
N ALA A 56 10.11 -17.60 -2.17
CA ALA A 56 11.14 -16.87 -2.90
C ALA A 56 12.01 -17.79 -3.78
N LEU A 57 12.32 -19.00 -3.31
CA LEU A 57 13.10 -19.99 -4.06
C LEU A 57 12.33 -20.60 -5.24
N ASN A 58 11.00 -20.52 -5.21
CA ASN A 58 10.13 -21.19 -6.16
C ASN A 58 9.40 -20.25 -7.13
N VAL A 59 9.56 -18.93 -7.00
CA VAL A 59 9.06 -17.97 -7.98
C VAL A 59 9.57 -18.33 -9.37
N SER A 60 8.63 -18.60 -10.28
CA SER A 60 8.94 -19.04 -11.64
C SER A 60 8.88 -17.89 -12.64
N GLU A 61 7.95 -16.95 -12.44
CA GLU A 61 7.73 -15.80 -13.29
C GLU A 61 7.38 -14.61 -12.40
N THR A 62 8.01 -13.46 -12.63
CA THR A 62 7.70 -12.20 -11.97
C THR A 62 7.11 -11.22 -12.98
N GLU A 63 6.32 -10.27 -12.51
CA GLU A 63 5.75 -9.19 -13.33
C GLU A 63 4.96 -9.65 -14.59
N VAL A 64 4.19 -10.73 -14.46
CA VAL A 64 3.35 -11.25 -15.53
C VAL A 64 2.20 -10.29 -15.79
N ARG A 65 2.16 -9.73 -16.99
CA ARG A 65 1.09 -8.83 -17.44
C ARG A 65 -0.16 -9.63 -17.82
N LEU A 66 -1.28 -9.29 -17.21
CA LEU A 66 -2.60 -9.81 -17.50
C LEU A 66 -3.45 -8.71 -18.13
N SER A 67 -4.17 -9.04 -19.20
CA SER A 67 -5.06 -8.11 -19.90
C SER A 67 -6.39 -8.79 -20.19
N LEU A 68 -7.47 -8.09 -19.89
CA LEU A 68 -8.86 -8.45 -20.16
C LEU A 68 -9.49 -7.31 -20.98
N PRO A 69 -9.34 -7.32 -22.32
CA PRO A 69 -9.90 -6.29 -23.18
C PRO A 69 -11.38 -6.54 -23.51
N GLY A 70 -12.07 -5.49 -23.98
CA GLY A 70 -13.39 -5.62 -24.59
C GLY A 70 -14.54 -5.86 -23.61
N ASN A 71 -14.38 -5.46 -22.35
CA ASN A 71 -15.49 -5.40 -21.41
C ASN A 71 -16.38 -4.19 -21.73
N GLU A 72 -17.61 -4.23 -21.24
CA GLU A 72 -18.60 -3.18 -21.47
C GLU A 72 -19.18 -2.73 -20.13
N SER A 73 -19.25 -1.40 -19.92
CA SER A 73 -19.84 -0.81 -18.72
C SER A 73 -21.37 -0.84 -18.79
N PRO A 74 -22.09 -0.57 -17.68
CA PRO A 74 -23.54 -0.44 -17.73
C PRO A 74 -24.07 0.65 -18.68
N LYS A 75 -23.27 1.67 -19.00
CA LYS A 75 -23.57 2.68 -20.03
C LYS A 75 -22.97 2.35 -21.41
N GLU A 76 -22.70 1.07 -21.68
CA GLU A 76 -22.24 0.55 -22.99
C GLU A 76 -20.86 1.08 -23.42
N ARG A 77 -20.02 1.53 -22.47
CA ARG A 77 -18.66 2.00 -22.76
C ARG A 77 -17.70 0.82 -22.76
N VAL A 78 -16.84 0.75 -23.78
CA VAL A 78 -15.84 -0.32 -23.87
C VAL A 78 -14.61 0.02 -23.03
N PHE A 79 -14.18 -0.93 -22.20
CA PHE A 79 -12.98 -0.79 -21.39
C PHE A 79 -12.15 -2.10 -21.33
N GLY A 80 -10.89 -1.96 -20.95
CA GLY A 80 -10.00 -3.08 -20.66
C GLY A 80 -9.55 -3.05 -19.20
N ILE A 81 -9.30 -4.23 -18.62
CA ILE A 81 -8.65 -4.35 -17.31
C ILE A 81 -7.25 -4.89 -17.53
N GLU A 82 -6.25 -4.18 -17.01
CA GLU A 82 -4.84 -4.59 -17.05
C GLU A 82 -4.28 -4.65 -15.64
N GLY A 83 -3.42 -5.64 -15.40
CA GLY A 83 -2.75 -5.82 -14.12
C GLY A 83 -1.45 -6.60 -14.26
N VAL A 84 -0.63 -6.55 -13.22
CA VAL A 84 0.67 -7.24 -13.15
C VAL A 84 0.66 -8.11 -11.90
N VAL A 85 1.10 -9.36 -12.03
CA VAL A 85 1.14 -10.32 -10.92
C VAL A 85 2.43 -11.13 -10.93
N ASP A 86 2.80 -11.67 -9.77
CA ASP A 86 3.88 -12.63 -9.64
C ASP A 86 3.33 -14.06 -9.60
N ILE A 87 4.02 -15.02 -10.23
CA ILE A 87 3.55 -16.40 -10.37
C ILE A 87 4.61 -17.40 -9.91
N VAL A 88 4.22 -18.24 -8.95
CA VAL A 88 5.00 -19.39 -8.51
C VAL A 88 4.39 -20.66 -9.10
N ARG A 89 5.25 -21.51 -9.65
CA ARG A 89 4.90 -22.86 -10.08
C ARG A 89 5.81 -23.85 -9.34
N GLU A 90 5.29 -24.49 -8.30
CA GLU A 90 6.03 -25.44 -7.47
C GLU A 90 5.24 -26.73 -7.25
N GLY A 91 5.91 -27.88 -7.36
CA GLY A 91 5.33 -29.17 -6.96
C GLY A 91 4.04 -29.54 -7.71
N GLY A 92 3.84 -28.98 -8.89
CA GLY A 92 2.61 -29.15 -9.68
C GLY A 92 1.47 -28.20 -9.30
N LYS A 93 1.68 -27.28 -8.34
CA LYS A 93 0.76 -26.20 -8.00
C LYS A 93 1.18 -24.89 -8.64
N THR A 94 0.21 -24.14 -9.14
CA THR A 94 0.38 -22.77 -9.64
C THR A 94 -0.36 -21.82 -8.71
N ILE A 95 0.36 -20.85 -8.15
CA ILE A 95 -0.20 -19.82 -7.27
C ILE A 95 0.18 -18.44 -7.82
N ILE A 96 -0.81 -17.55 -7.89
CA ILE A 96 -0.62 -16.14 -8.21
C ILE A 96 -0.45 -15.37 -6.89
N TYR A 97 0.61 -14.59 -6.79
CA TYR A 97 0.89 -13.71 -5.66
C TYR A 97 0.77 -12.26 -6.08
N ASP A 98 0.25 -11.47 -5.15
CA ASP A 98 0.19 -10.02 -5.25
C ASP A 98 0.86 -9.41 -4.02
N ILE A 99 1.90 -8.61 -4.25
CA ILE A 99 2.71 -8.02 -3.18
C ILE A 99 2.10 -6.68 -2.79
N LYS A 100 1.81 -6.48 -1.50
CA LYS A 100 1.12 -5.29 -0.98
C LYS A 100 1.87 -4.66 0.18
N THR A 101 1.98 -3.34 0.19
CA THR A 101 2.63 -2.54 1.26
C THR A 101 1.76 -2.33 2.51
N HIS A 102 0.77 -3.18 2.74
CA HIS A 102 -0.13 -3.10 3.90
C HIS A 102 0.27 -4.15 4.94
N ASN A 103 -0.07 -3.90 6.21
CA ASN A 103 0.04 -4.89 7.28
C ASN A 103 -0.93 -6.07 7.05
N SER A 104 -0.48 -7.27 7.34
CA SER A 104 -1.28 -8.51 7.31
C SER A 104 -2.63 -8.43 8.03
N ASP A 105 -2.74 -7.75 9.18
CA ASP A 105 -4.01 -7.64 9.92
C ASP A 105 -5.02 -6.72 9.22
N TYR A 106 -4.51 -5.68 8.55
CA TYR A 106 -5.35 -4.83 7.71
C TYR A 106 -5.91 -5.63 6.53
N VAL A 107 -5.07 -6.43 5.86
CA VAL A 107 -5.50 -7.29 4.74
C VAL A 107 -6.51 -8.33 5.21
N ARG A 108 -6.26 -9.02 6.33
CA ARG A 108 -7.19 -10.00 6.92
C ARG A 108 -8.55 -9.40 7.28
N SER A 109 -8.59 -8.14 7.71
CA SER A 109 -9.85 -7.45 8.03
C SER A 109 -10.60 -6.90 6.81
N HIS A 110 -9.97 -6.87 5.64
CA HIS A 110 -10.53 -6.34 4.39
C HIS A 110 -10.38 -7.30 3.21
N LEU A 111 -10.47 -8.62 3.46
CA LEU A 111 -10.23 -9.66 2.45
C LEU A 111 -11.03 -9.45 1.16
N ASP A 112 -12.29 -9.02 1.27
CA ASP A 112 -13.16 -8.80 0.10
C ASP A 112 -12.54 -7.83 -0.93
N LEU A 113 -11.80 -6.79 -0.47
CA LEU A 113 -11.16 -5.82 -1.37
C LEU A 113 -10.05 -6.46 -2.22
N TYR A 114 -9.28 -7.37 -1.63
CA TYR A 114 -8.20 -8.06 -2.31
C TYR A 114 -8.71 -9.25 -3.13
N GLU A 115 -9.80 -9.88 -2.66
CA GLU A 115 -10.48 -10.97 -3.36
C GLU A 115 -11.00 -10.54 -4.73
N ASP A 116 -11.61 -9.35 -4.84
CA ASP A 116 -12.09 -8.80 -6.11
C ASP A 116 -10.98 -8.73 -7.17
N GLN A 117 -9.84 -8.13 -6.81
CA GLN A 117 -8.69 -8.02 -7.72
C GLN A 117 -8.15 -9.39 -8.13
N LEU A 118 -7.90 -10.27 -7.16
CA LEU A 118 -7.34 -11.60 -7.42
C LEU A 118 -8.29 -12.50 -8.21
N ASN A 119 -9.60 -12.36 -8.02
CA ASN A 119 -10.61 -13.08 -8.79
C ASN A 119 -10.52 -12.75 -10.29
N VAL A 120 -10.31 -11.47 -10.64
CA VAL A 120 -10.14 -11.05 -12.04
C VAL A 120 -8.85 -11.64 -12.62
N TYR A 121 -7.73 -11.59 -11.89
CA TYR A 121 -6.47 -12.17 -12.34
C TYR A 121 -6.54 -13.68 -12.52
N ALA A 122 -7.13 -14.38 -11.54
CA ALA A 122 -7.37 -15.81 -11.60
C ALA A 122 -8.26 -16.18 -12.80
N HIS A 123 -9.27 -15.36 -13.12
CA HIS A 123 -10.11 -15.56 -14.29
C HIS A 123 -9.32 -15.43 -15.61
N ILE A 124 -8.51 -14.38 -15.76
CA ILE A 124 -7.68 -14.18 -16.96
C ILE A 124 -6.73 -15.36 -17.14
N TRP A 125 -6.02 -15.75 -16.10
CA TRP A 125 -5.03 -16.82 -16.15
C TRP A 125 -5.67 -18.20 -16.40
N LYS A 126 -6.66 -18.57 -15.58
CA LYS A 126 -7.26 -19.90 -15.59
C LYS A 126 -8.19 -20.11 -16.78
N GLU A 127 -9.07 -19.15 -17.04
CA GLU A 127 -10.17 -19.33 -18.00
C GLU A 127 -9.84 -18.79 -19.39
N LEU A 128 -9.12 -17.68 -19.52
CA LEU A 128 -8.79 -17.11 -20.83
C LEU A 128 -7.51 -17.70 -21.40
N GLN A 129 -6.44 -17.75 -20.59
CA GLN A 129 -5.15 -18.30 -21.02
C GLN A 129 -5.07 -19.83 -20.88
N LYS A 130 -6.11 -20.46 -20.30
CA LYS A 130 -6.23 -21.92 -20.10
C LYS A 130 -5.04 -22.53 -19.33
N GLN A 131 -4.50 -21.77 -18.38
CA GLN A 131 -3.41 -22.24 -17.52
C GLN A 131 -3.96 -22.87 -16.23
N PRO A 132 -3.27 -23.86 -15.64
CA PRO A 132 -3.64 -24.39 -14.33
C PRO A 132 -3.45 -23.31 -13.25
N LEU A 133 -4.36 -23.30 -12.28
CA LEU A 133 -4.32 -22.42 -11.12
C LEU A 133 -4.95 -23.12 -9.92
N ASP A 134 -4.16 -23.21 -8.85
CA ASP A 134 -4.50 -23.88 -7.60
C ASP A 134 -4.88 -22.88 -6.51
N GLY A 135 -4.34 -21.66 -6.54
CA GLY A 135 -4.66 -20.63 -5.56
C GLY A 135 -4.19 -19.23 -5.92
N THR A 136 -4.61 -18.28 -5.09
CA THR A 136 -4.14 -16.89 -5.12
C THR A 136 -3.76 -16.48 -3.69
N ALA A 137 -2.79 -15.58 -3.54
CA ALA A 137 -2.39 -15.10 -2.23
C ALA A 137 -1.87 -13.65 -2.28
N VAL A 138 -1.93 -12.97 -1.15
CA VAL A 138 -1.31 -11.66 -0.93
C VAL A 138 -0.07 -11.83 -0.06
N ILE A 139 1.03 -11.19 -0.44
CA ILE A 139 2.22 -11.05 0.39
C ILE A 139 2.24 -9.63 0.95
N CYS A 140 2.00 -9.51 2.24
CA CYS A 140 2.04 -8.23 2.95
C CYS A 140 3.49 -7.86 3.25
N THR A 141 3.94 -6.67 2.85
CA THR A 141 5.33 -6.20 3.05
C THR A 141 5.49 -5.32 4.29
N GLU A 142 4.43 -4.73 4.82
CA GLU A 142 4.51 -3.95 6.06
C GLU A 142 4.58 -4.87 7.29
N PHE A 143 5.45 -4.55 8.23
CA PHE A 143 5.53 -5.28 9.49
C PHE A 143 4.29 -5.10 10.37
N PRO A 144 3.91 -6.13 11.13
CA PRO A 144 2.94 -5.98 12.20
C PRO A 144 3.51 -5.07 13.31
N ASP A 145 2.62 -4.46 14.08
CA ASP A 145 2.99 -3.45 15.07
C ASP A 145 3.89 -4.04 16.17
N GLU A 146 3.72 -5.31 16.52
CA GLU A 146 4.56 -6.03 17.47
C GLU A 146 6.00 -6.16 17.00
N VAL A 147 6.23 -6.38 15.69
CA VAL A 147 7.57 -6.43 15.10
C VAL A 147 8.18 -5.02 15.09
N LYS A 148 7.40 -4.00 14.74
CA LYS A 148 7.85 -2.60 14.77
C LYS A 148 8.24 -2.17 16.20
N GLU A 149 7.45 -2.51 17.20
CA GLU A 149 7.70 -2.18 18.61
C GLU A 149 8.95 -2.90 19.14
N ALA A 150 9.12 -4.18 18.82
CA ALA A 150 10.32 -4.93 19.22
C ALA A 150 11.61 -4.36 18.58
N LEU A 151 11.53 -3.95 17.32
CA LEU A 151 12.64 -3.27 16.63
C LEU A 151 12.97 -1.91 17.25
N PHE A 152 11.94 -1.14 17.61
CA PHE A 152 12.12 0.17 18.22
C PHE A 152 12.73 0.09 19.62
N THR A 153 12.31 -0.89 20.42
CA THR A 153 12.79 -1.08 21.81
C THR A 153 14.13 -1.82 21.88
N GLY A 154 14.51 -2.54 20.82
CA GLY A 154 15.74 -3.35 20.77
C GLY A 154 15.66 -4.64 21.61
N ASP A 155 14.46 -5.10 21.94
CA ASP A 155 14.27 -6.35 22.68
C ASP A 155 14.34 -7.56 21.72
N GLU A 156 15.49 -8.23 21.70
CA GLU A 156 15.73 -9.41 20.86
C GLU A 156 14.78 -10.58 21.17
N THR A 157 14.33 -10.72 22.43
CA THR A 157 13.43 -11.81 22.83
C THR A 157 12.02 -11.54 22.34
N GLN A 158 11.55 -10.30 22.48
CA GLN A 158 10.28 -9.85 21.93
C GLN A 158 10.28 -9.95 20.40
N LEU A 159 11.39 -9.55 19.76
CA LEU A 159 11.54 -9.61 18.31
C LEU A 159 11.48 -11.05 17.79
N ALA A 160 12.21 -11.98 18.42
CA ALA A 160 12.18 -13.39 18.02
C ALA A 160 10.75 -13.97 18.08
N ARG A 161 10.01 -13.66 19.16
CA ARG A 161 8.62 -14.09 19.32
C ARG A 161 7.68 -13.43 18.30
N ALA A 162 7.83 -12.13 18.08
CA ALA A 162 7.01 -11.38 17.12
C ALA A 162 7.25 -11.89 15.69
N LEU A 163 8.51 -12.14 15.34
CA LEU A 163 8.87 -12.76 14.07
C LEU A 163 8.28 -14.17 13.99
N GLU A 164 8.39 -15.03 15.00
CA GLU A 164 7.79 -16.38 14.95
C GLU A 164 6.30 -16.35 14.58
N LEU A 165 5.52 -15.49 15.23
CA LEU A 165 4.07 -15.33 15.01
C LEU A 165 3.71 -14.60 13.71
N TRP A 166 4.66 -13.93 13.09
CA TRP A 166 4.38 -13.13 11.91
C TRP A 166 4.12 -14.01 10.68
N GLU A 167 2.92 -13.85 10.12
CA GLU A 167 2.42 -14.53 8.93
C GLU A 167 2.13 -13.51 7.82
N PRO A 168 3.11 -13.19 6.95
CA PRO A 168 2.94 -12.21 5.87
C PRO A 168 2.15 -12.73 4.66
N LEU A 169 2.01 -14.05 4.52
CA LEU A 169 1.30 -14.68 3.42
C LEU A 169 -0.16 -14.90 3.80
N ILE A 170 -1.07 -14.37 3.00
CA ILE A 170 -2.51 -14.53 3.18
C ILE A 170 -3.08 -15.19 1.94
N GLU A 171 -3.52 -16.44 2.08
CA GLU A 171 -4.21 -17.16 1.00
C GLU A 171 -5.61 -16.58 0.80
N ILE A 172 -5.98 -16.35 -0.46
CA ILE A 172 -7.28 -15.86 -0.86
C ILE A 172 -7.90 -16.89 -1.81
N ASN A 173 -9.13 -17.31 -1.48
CA ASN A 173 -9.83 -18.30 -2.28
C ASN A 173 -10.43 -17.65 -3.51
N PHE A 174 -10.24 -18.29 -4.66
CA PHE A 174 -10.85 -17.86 -5.92
C PHE A 174 -12.37 -18.15 -5.92
N ASP A 175 -13.20 -17.10 -5.96
CA ASP A 175 -14.64 -17.22 -6.18
C ASP A 175 -15.04 -16.73 -7.59
N ARG A 176 -15.21 -17.70 -8.50
CA ARG A 176 -15.64 -17.44 -9.87
C ARG A 176 -16.96 -16.68 -9.97
N ARG A 177 -17.85 -16.81 -8.98
CA ARG A 177 -19.19 -16.17 -9.04
C ARG A 177 -19.08 -14.66 -8.91
N LYS A 178 -18.10 -14.16 -8.15
CA LYS A 178 -17.87 -12.72 -7.95
C LYS A 178 -17.23 -12.05 -9.16
N VAL A 179 -16.47 -12.77 -10.00
CA VAL A 179 -15.76 -12.19 -11.17
C VAL A 179 -16.64 -11.27 -12.03
N LYS A 180 -17.86 -11.70 -12.37
CA LYS A 180 -18.76 -10.89 -13.20
C LYS A 180 -19.26 -9.64 -12.47
N GLU A 181 -19.50 -9.76 -11.18
CA GLU A 181 -19.90 -8.64 -10.32
C GLU A 181 -18.75 -7.65 -10.16
N THR A 182 -17.52 -8.12 -9.95
CA THR A 182 -16.32 -7.29 -9.90
C THR A 182 -16.09 -6.53 -11.22
N ILE A 183 -16.19 -7.21 -12.37
CA ILE A 183 -16.05 -6.55 -13.69
C ILE A 183 -17.14 -5.50 -13.89
N ARG A 184 -18.38 -5.79 -13.49
CA ARG A 184 -19.48 -4.84 -13.57
C ARG A 184 -19.27 -3.63 -12.67
N SER A 185 -18.89 -3.84 -11.40
CA SER A 185 -18.59 -2.78 -10.43
C SER A 185 -17.45 -1.88 -10.93
N PHE A 186 -16.42 -2.47 -11.52
CA PHE A 186 -15.37 -1.73 -12.20
C PHE A 186 -15.92 -0.89 -13.37
N GLY A 187 -16.81 -1.45 -14.18
CA GLY A 187 -17.51 -0.72 -15.24
C GLY A 187 -18.35 0.47 -14.74
N GLU A 188 -19.01 0.33 -13.59
CA GLU A 188 -19.72 1.44 -12.93
C GLU A 188 -18.77 2.57 -12.53
N VAL A 189 -17.57 2.23 -12.04
CA VAL A 189 -16.51 3.21 -11.75
C VAL A 189 -16.00 3.87 -13.02
N VAL A 190 -15.79 3.12 -14.12
CA VAL A 190 -15.41 3.70 -15.42
C VAL A 190 -16.44 4.73 -15.88
N ASP A 191 -17.73 4.41 -15.75
CA ASP A 191 -18.78 5.35 -16.11
C ASP A 191 -18.70 6.64 -15.28
N GLN A 192 -18.49 6.53 -13.97
CA GLN A 192 -18.33 7.70 -13.08
C GLN A 192 -17.09 8.55 -13.43
N ILE A 193 -15.99 7.92 -13.87
CA ILE A 193 -14.78 8.63 -14.30
C ILE A 193 -15.08 9.45 -15.56
N GLU A 194 -15.65 8.79 -16.58
CA GLU A 194 -15.97 9.40 -17.87
C GLU A 194 -17.05 10.50 -17.75
N ASP A 195 -17.97 10.35 -16.80
CA ASP A 195 -19.02 11.34 -16.51
C ASP A 195 -18.57 12.43 -15.51
N HIS A 196 -17.32 12.39 -15.05
CA HIS A 196 -16.73 13.34 -14.10
C HIS A 196 -17.52 13.46 -12.79
N GLU A 197 -18.03 12.34 -12.28
CA GLU A 197 -18.90 12.31 -11.08
C GLU A 197 -18.11 12.28 -9.76
N PHE A 198 -16.79 12.09 -9.81
CA PHE A 198 -15.94 12.10 -8.62
C PHE A 198 -15.77 13.51 -8.06
N THR A 199 -16.13 13.65 -6.78
CA THR A 199 -15.93 14.89 -6.01
C THR A 199 -15.09 14.61 -4.77
N PRO A 200 -14.26 15.57 -4.34
CA PRO A 200 -13.51 15.41 -3.10
C PRO A 200 -14.48 15.25 -1.91
N PRO A 201 -14.10 14.50 -0.86
CA PRO A 201 -14.89 14.40 0.36
C PRO A 201 -15.20 15.77 0.96
N SER A 202 -16.33 15.90 1.64
CA SER A 202 -16.72 17.16 2.27
C SER A 202 -15.80 17.54 3.44
N VAL A 203 -15.81 18.82 3.84
CA VAL A 203 -14.99 19.30 4.97
C VAL A 203 -15.42 18.63 6.28
N GLU A 204 -16.70 18.30 6.42
CA GLU A 204 -17.26 17.54 7.53
C GLU A 204 -16.64 16.14 7.57
N LYS A 205 -16.59 15.44 6.43
CA LYS A 205 -15.97 14.11 6.34
C LYS A 205 -14.50 14.10 6.75
N LEU A 206 -13.77 15.16 6.41
CA LEU A 206 -12.36 15.32 6.79
C LEU A 206 -12.16 15.39 8.31
N ARG A 207 -13.16 15.87 9.07
CA ARG A 207 -13.12 15.99 10.54
C ARG A 207 -13.55 14.73 11.26
N GLU A 208 -14.26 13.84 10.59
CA GLU A 208 -14.72 12.58 11.17
C GLU A 208 -13.53 11.63 11.45
N PRO A 209 -13.69 10.71 12.42
CA PRO A 209 -12.82 9.55 12.56
C PRO A 209 -12.69 8.80 11.23
N PHE A 210 -11.48 8.33 10.92
CA PHE A 210 -11.22 7.56 9.69
C PHE A 210 -12.01 6.24 9.68
N THR A 211 -12.09 5.58 10.83
CA THR A 211 -12.95 4.42 11.09
C THR A 211 -13.68 4.59 12.41
N ASP A 212 -14.78 3.86 12.60
CA ASP A 212 -15.60 3.88 13.83
C ASP A 212 -14.82 3.55 15.11
N ARG A 213 -13.61 2.98 14.99
CA ARG A 213 -12.76 2.55 16.11
C ARG A 213 -11.43 3.30 16.20
N SER A 214 -11.14 4.24 15.29
CA SER A 214 -9.86 4.96 15.30
C SER A 214 -10.01 6.34 15.94
N ASN A 215 -9.11 6.69 16.85
CA ASN A 215 -8.95 8.07 17.32
C ASN A 215 -8.30 9.00 16.26
N VAL A 216 -7.97 8.47 15.09
CA VAL A 216 -7.36 9.20 13.98
C VAL A 216 -8.44 9.75 13.06
N ARG A 217 -8.37 11.04 12.75
CA ARG A 217 -9.30 11.70 11.80
C ARG A 217 -8.98 11.31 10.36
N PHE A 218 -10.01 11.34 9.50
CA PHE A 218 -9.87 11.11 8.05
C PHE A 218 -8.81 12.01 7.42
N SER A 219 -8.77 13.30 7.78
CA SER A 219 -7.76 14.24 7.26
C SER A 219 -6.32 13.80 7.54
N THR A 220 -6.08 13.21 8.71
CA THR A 220 -4.74 12.82 9.16
C THR A 220 -4.32 11.52 8.50
N HIS A 221 -5.25 10.58 8.34
CA HIS A 221 -4.97 9.28 7.75
C HIS A 221 -4.92 9.32 6.21
N VAL A 222 -5.90 9.98 5.57
CA VAL A 222 -6.03 10.00 4.11
C VAL A 222 -5.42 11.26 3.52
N CYS A 223 -5.88 12.44 3.94
CA CYS A 223 -5.51 13.67 3.25
C CYS A 223 -4.04 14.02 3.43
N ARG A 224 -3.41 13.72 4.57
CA ARG A 224 -1.97 13.95 4.80
C ARG A 224 -1.09 13.17 3.80
N ASN A 225 -1.53 11.97 3.43
CA ASN A 225 -0.82 11.06 2.53
C ASN A 225 -1.22 11.21 1.06
N CYS A 226 -2.03 12.24 0.74
CA CYS A 226 -2.50 12.49 -0.61
C CYS A 226 -1.66 13.57 -1.30
N ASP A 227 -1.06 13.26 -2.45
CA ASP A 227 -0.20 14.21 -3.18
C ASP A 227 -0.98 15.41 -3.73
N VAL A 228 -2.22 15.18 -4.14
CA VAL A 228 -3.11 16.23 -4.68
C VAL A 228 -3.80 17.05 -3.58
N ARG A 229 -3.49 16.82 -2.30
CA ARG A 229 -4.15 17.48 -1.15
C ARG A 229 -4.13 19.00 -1.23
N PHE A 230 -3.04 19.59 -1.73
CA PHE A 230 -2.91 21.04 -1.84
C PHE A 230 -3.77 21.65 -2.96
N SER A 231 -4.19 20.85 -3.93
CA SER A 231 -5.13 21.23 -4.98
C SER A 231 -6.58 20.93 -4.61
N CYS A 232 -6.81 20.04 -3.62
CA CYS A 232 -8.15 19.68 -3.14
C CYS A 232 -8.86 20.85 -2.44
N ALA A 233 -10.01 21.27 -2.96
CA ALA A 233 -10.79 22.38 -2.41
C ALA A 233 -11.20 22.15 -0.94
N ALA A 234 -11.69 20.95 -0.61
CA ALA A 234 -12.10 20.61 0.75
C ALA A 234 -10.92 20.65 1.74
N TYR A 235 -9.76 20.10 1.36
CA TYR A 235 -8.57 20.13 2.21
C TYR A 235 -8.05 21.55 2.43
N ARG A 236 -8.04 22.39 1.39
CA ARG A 236 -7.66 23.81 1.51
C ARG A 236 -8.57 24.58 2.47
N VAL A 237 -9.86 24.27 2.49
CA VAL A 237 -10.80 24.86 3.46
C VAL A 237 -10.51 24.33 4.86
N TYR A 238 -10.32 23.01 5.00
CA TYR A 238 -10.02 22.34 6.27
C TYR A 238 -8.80 22.95 6.98
N ILE A 239 -7.66 23.07 6.29
CA ILE A 239 -6.42 23.65 6.87
C ILE A 239 -6.57 25.13 7.22
N ARG A 240 -7.35 25.91 6.45
CA ARG A 240 -7.58 27.34 6.75
C ARG A 240 -8.40 27.54 8.02
N HIS A 241 -9.33 26.63 8.32
CA HIS A 241 -10.21 26.71 9.49
C HIS A 241 -9.64 26.04 10.75
N GLY A 242 -8.53 25.29 10.64
CA GLY A 242 -7.83 24.67 11.77
C GLY A 242 -6.82 25.55 12.50
N ARG A 243 -6.69 26.85 12.15
CA ARG A 243 -5.63 27.73 12.65
C ARG A 243 -5.91 28.29 14.05
N GLY A 244 -5.08 27.91 15.03
CA GLY A 244 -4.95 28.60 16.32
C GLY A 244 -4.28 29.98 16.19
N ARG A 245 -4.32 30.78 17.27
CA ARG A 245 -3.92 32.21 17.33
C ARG A 245 -2.47 32.49 16.89
N ALA A 246 -1.57 31.50 16.96
CA ALA A 246 -0.16 31.61 16.57
C ALA A 246 0.05 31.71 15.05
N ASP A 247 -0.82 31.13 14.23
CA ASP A 247 -0.65 31.08 12.76
C ASP A 247 -1.10 32.37 12.04
N LYS A 248 -1.96 33.18 12.66
CA LYS A 248 -2.42 34.46 12.07
C LYS A 248 -1.29 35.49 11.94
N GLN A 249 -0.25 35.37 12.75
CA GLN A 249 0.88 36.31 12.73
C GLN A 249 1.78 36.12 11.50
N PHE A 250 1.74 34.93 10.88
CA PHE A 250 2.59 34.57 9.75
C PHE A 250 1.90 34.72 8.40
N GLU A 251 0.59 35.02 8.36
CA GLU A 251 -0.23 35.18 7.15
C GLU A 251 0.38 36.15 6.12
N LYS A 252 1.15 37.15 6.60
CA LYS A 252 1.89 38.11 5.78
C LYS A 252 3.10 37.54 5.03
N TYR A 253 3.64 36.40 5.43
CA TYR A 253 4.83 35.79 4.80
C TYR A 253 4.46 34.66 3.82
N TYR A 254 3.18 34.28 3.73
CA TYR A 254 2.71 33.18 2.88
C TYR A 254 2.56 33.57 1.40
N SER A 255 2.45 34.85 1.05
CA SER A 255 2.34 35.27 -0.36
C SER A 255 3.66 35.14 -1.13
N ASP A 256 4.79 35.09 -0.41
CA ASP A 256 6.12 35.33 -0.98
C ASP A 256 7.04 34.10 -0.93
N LEU A 257 6.57 32.96 -0.41
CA LEU A 257 7.38 31.74 -0.30
C LEU A 257 7.18 30.84 -1.51
N GLU A 258 8.10 30.96 -2.46
CA GLU A 258 8.31 29.99 -3.55
C GLU A 258 8.66 28.59 -3.00
N ILE A 259 8.37 27.62 -3.85
CA ILE A 259 8.43 26.17 -3.64
C ILE A 259 9.87 25.72 -3.31
N GLY A 260 10.04 25.10 -2.13
CA GLY A 260 11.25 24.41 -1.71
C GLY A 260 11.20 24.13 -0.20
N GLU A 261 11.28 22.86 0.19
CA GLU A 261 11.11 22.36 1.57
C GLU A 261 12.00 23.03 2.65
N PRO A 262 11.65 22.97 3.96
CA PRO A 262 10.71 22.09 4.64
C PRO A 262 9.50 22.82 5.25
N LEU A 263 8.40 22.88 4.49
CA LEU A 263 7.09 23.34 4.97
C LEU A 263 6.19 22.20 5.44
N GLU A 264 6.57 20.95 5.16
CA GLU A 264 5.83 19.71 5.44
C GLU A 264 5.62 19.46 6.96
N GLU A 265 6.69 19.46 7.75
CA GLU A 265 6.63 19.21 9.20
C GLU A 265 5.88 20.33 9.94
N TRP A 266 6.13 21.59 9.59
CA TRP A 266 5.52 22.74 10.27
C TRP A 266 4.02 22.87 9.96
N ARG A 267 3.59 22.60 8.72
CA ARG A 267 2.17 22.67 8.32
C ARG A 267 1.29 21.55 8.89
N THR A 268 1.88 20.42 9.26
CA THR A 268 1.15 19.25 9.76
C THR A 268 1.21 19.09 11.28
N SER A 269 2.17 19.75 11.95
CA SER A 269 2.32 19.73 13.42
C SER A 269 1.09 20.25 14.20
N GLY A 270 0.26 21.09 13.59
CA GLY A 270 -0.97 21.61 14.22
C GLY A 270 -2.20 20.69 14.13
N LEU A 271 -2.13 19.61 13.33
CA LEU A 271 -3.27 18.71 13.09
C LEU A 271 -3.58 17.82 14.31
N ASP A 272 -2.58 17.53 15.14
CA ASP A 272 -2.70 16.70 16.34
C ASP A 272 -3.02 17.51 17.61
N ALA A 273 -2.99 18.85 17.54
CA ALA A 273 -3.06 19.75 18.70
C ALA A 273 -4.48 20.26 19.03
N ILE A 274 -5.53 19.82 18.33
CA ILE A 274 -6.91 20.27 18.59
C ILE A 274 -7.59 19.26 19.53
N GLY A 275 -7.25 19.35 20.81
CA GLY A 275 -8.03 18.81 21.92
C GLY A 275 -9.28 19.66 22.20
N ASP A 276 -10.27 19.04 22.85
CA ASP A 276 -11.65 19.47 23.02
C ASP A 276 -11.87 20.96 23.37
N ILE A 277 -12.69 21.64 22.56
CA ILE A 277 -13.20 22.98 22.82
C ILE A 277 -14.40 22.89 23.79
N GLU A 278 -14.19 22.35 24.98
CA GLU A 278 -15.19 22.40 26.07
C GLU A 278 -14.67 23.01 27.40
N GLU A 279 -13.42 23.43 27.50
CA GLU A 279 -12.90 24.13 28.71
C GLU A 279 -12.66 25.64 28.53
N MET A 280 -13.46 26.34 27.72
CA MET A 280 -13.41 27.82 27.64
C MET A 280 -14.79 28.50 27.64
N ILE A 281 -15.65 28.13 28.59
CA ILE A 281 -16.75 28.99 29.06
C ILE A 281 -16.52 29.31 30.54
#